data_AF-A0A5N5KR14-F1
#
_entry.id   AF-A0A5N5KR14-F1
#
_cell.length_a   1.000
_cell.length_b   1.000
_cell.length_c   1.000
_cell.angle_alpha   90.00
_cell.angle_beta   90.00
_cell.angle_gamma   90.00
#
_symmetry.space_group_name_H-M   'P 1'
#
loop_
_entity.id
_entity.type
_entity.pdbx_description
1 polymer ?
#
loop_
_entity_poly.entity_id
_entity_poly.type
_entity_poly.pdbx_seq_one_letter_code
_entity_poly.pdbx_strand_id
1 'polypeptide(L)'
;MSGDIRSPLPMDEVDQSTASRPCGAVFIDQHVDILIQRACCVEPVLDKLLSMRVINDEEYQDIKTEKTPQKQMRALLMGPIRSRGDQGKQLLYATLKAQQPLMMEDLSA
;
A
#
# COMPACT_ATOMS: atom_id res chain seq x y z
N MET A 1 26.62 52.68 9.97
CA MET A 1 26.70 51.24 9.62
C MET A 1 25.29 50.70 9.67
N SER A 2 24.57 50.83 8.55
CA SER A 2 23.25 50.22 8.39
C SER A 2 23.43 48.76 8.02
N GLY A 3 22.67 47.89 8.66
CA GLY A 3 22.68 46.45 8.40
C GLY A 3 21.55 45.77 9.15
N ASP A 4 20.34 46.33 9.09
CA ASP A 4 19.13 45.58 9.39
C ASP A 4 18.81 44.73 8.16
N ILE A 5 19.19 43.45 8.20
CA ILE A 5 18.76 42.44 7.23
C ILE A 5 18.16 41.30 8.02
N ARG A 6 16.84 41.40 8.19
CA ARG A 6 15.84 40.31 8.19
C ARG A 6 16.45 38.91 8.34
N SER A 7 16.47 38.42 9.56
CA SER A 7 16.45 36.99 9.83
C SER A 7 15.21 36.39 9.13
N PRO A 8 15.37 35.37 8.28
CA PRO A 8 14.24 34.78 7.57
C PRO A 8 13.38 33.95 8.53
N LEU A 9 12.12 33.88 8.14
CA LEU A 9 10.95 33.33 8.83
C LEU A 9 11.12 31.90 9.35
N PRO A 10 10.31 31.52 10.36
CA PRO A 10 10.20 30.13 10.80
C PRO A 10 9.75 29.28 9.61
N MET A 11 10.42 28.14 9.43
CA MET A 11 10.02 27.12 8.48
C MET A 11 8.74 26.45 8.97
N ASP A 12 7.61 27.15 8.85
CA ASP A 12 6.31 26.54 8.57
C ASP A 12 6.37 25.94 7.16
N GLU A 13 7.14 24.87 6.97
CA GLU A 13 6.96 23.92 5.87
C GLU A 13 6.35 22.63 6.45
N VAL A 14 5.22 22.82 7.12
CA VAL A 14 4.17 21.81 7.12
C VAL A 14 3.58 21.79 5.72
N ASP A 15 4.02 20.82 4.92
CA ASP A 15 3.18 19.87 4.18
C ASP A 15 4.01 19.29 3.03
N GLN A 16 5.00 18.47 3.36
CA GLN A 16 5.63 17.64 2.34
C GLN A 16 4.63 16.58 1.90
N SER A 17 4.02 16.83 0.74
CA SER A 17 3.51 15.85 -0.22
C SER A 17 2.02 15.53 -0.17
N THR A 18 1.18 16.55 -0.33
CA THR A 18 -0.17 16.39 -0.93
C THR A 18 -0.16 16.70 -2.43
N ALA A 19 0.74 16.12 -3.22
CA ALA A 19 0.69 16.27 -4.67
C ALA A 19 0.97 14.95 -5.38
N SER A 20 -0.11 14.37 -5.89
CA SER A 20 -0.18 13.12 -6.65
C SER A 20 -0.05 11.85 -5.81
N ARG A 21 -1.02 11.63 -4.90
CA ARG A 21 -1.34 10.26 -4.45
C ARG A 21 -1.48 9.38 -5.69
N PRO A 22 -0.71 8.29 -5.84
CA PRO A 22 -0.92 7.39 -6.95
C PRO A 22 -2.33 6.84 -6.86
N CYS A 23 -3.11 6.98 -7.93
CA CYS A 23 -4.52 6.59 -8.02
C CYS A 23 -4.79 5.17 -7.45
N GLY A 24 -3.81 4.26 -7.57
CA GLY A 24 -3.88 2.91 -7.01
C GLY A 24 -3.83 2.85 -5.47
N ALA A 25 -3.10 3.73 -4.80
CA ALA A 25 -3.01 3.72 -3.33
C ALA A 25 -4.33 4.09 -2.66
N VAL A 26 -5.00 5.12 -3.19
CA VAL A 26 -6.32 5.56 -2.73
C VAL A 26 -7.36 4.48 -2.98
N PHE A 27 -7.30 3.81 -4.13
CA PHE A 27 -8.19 2.70 -4.45
C PHE A 27 -8.04 1.55 -3.45
N ILE A 28 -6.81 1.14 -3.14
CA ILE A 28 -6.56 0.09 -2.15
C ILE A 28 -7.08 0.49 -0.76
N ASP A 29 -6.85 1.73 -0.31
CA ASP A 29 -7.37 2.18 0.99
C ASP A 29 -8.91 2.21 1.03
N GLN A 30 -9.56 2.63 -0.05
CA GLN A 30 -11.02 2.70 -0.12
C GLN A 30 -11.68 1.33 -0.24
N HIS A 31 -11.01 0.38 -0.91
CA HIS A 31 -11.54 -0.95 -1.19
C HIS A 31 -10.94 -2.05 -0.30
N VAL A 32 -10.16 -1.69 0.72
CA VAL A 32 -9.45 -2.62 1.62
C VAL A 32 -10.38 -3.69 2.21
N ASP A 33 -11.57 -3.30 2.64
CA ASP A 33 -12.53 -4.21 3.27
C ASP A 33 -13.11 -5.22 2.28
N ILE A 34 -13.46 -4.75 1.08
CA ILE A 34 -13.99 -5.61 0.01
C ILE A 34 -12.87 -6.53 -0.50
N LEU A 35 -11.63 -6.00 -0.58
CA LEU A 35 -10.44 -6.77 -0.90
C LEU A 35 -10.23 -7.90 0.08
N ILE A 36 -10.30 -7.62 1.38
CA ILE A 36 -10.18 -8.63 2.43
C ILE A 36 -11.31 -9.66 2.33
N GLN A 37 -12.56 -9.25 2.08
CA GLN A 37 -13.67 -10.18 2.02
C GLN A 37 -13.67 -11.08 0.77
N ARG A 38 -13.35 -10.51 -0.39
CA ARG A 38 -13.37 -11.22 -1.68
C ARG A 38 -12.04 -11.85 -2.06
N ALA A 39 -10.94 -11.54 -1.38
CA ALA A 39 -9.66 -12.21 -1.60
C ALA A 39 -9.78 -13.68 -1.20
N CYS A 40 -10.01 -14.55 -2.18
CA CYS A 40 -9.99 -15.99 -1.99
C CYS A 40 -8.56 -16.55 -2.01
N CYS A 41 -7.62 -15.88 -2.69
CA CYS A 41 -6.25 -16.37 -2.88
C CYS A 41 -5.23 -15.24 -2.68
N VAL A 42 -4.57 -15.22 -1.52
CA VAL A 42 -3.51 -14.24 -1.21
C VAL A 42 -2.12 -14.78 -1.57
N GLU A 43 -1.92 -16.11 -1.61
CA GLU A 43 -0.66 -16.74 -2.02
C GLU A 43 -0.05 -16.18 -3.32
N PRO A 44 -0.77 -16.07 -4.45
CA PRO A 44 -0.19 -15.51 -5.68
C PRO A 44 0.19 -14.03 -5.54
N VAL A 45 -0.55 -13.29 -4.72
CA VAL A 45 -0.25 -11.88 -4.40
C VAL A 45 1.00 -11.80 -3.51
N LEU A 46 1.10 -12.68 -2.52
CA LEU A 46 2.24 -12.80 -1.59
C LEU A 46 3.54 -13.14 -2.35
N ASP A 47 3.51 -14.15 -3.21
CA ASP A 47 4.67 -14.58 -4.01
C ASP A 47 5.14 -13.45 -4.93
N LYS A 48 4.22 -12.72 -5.54
CA LYS A 48 4.58 -11.59 -6.41
C LYS A 48 5.19 -10.45 -5.61
N LEU A 49 4.66 -10.15 -4.43
CA LEU A 49 5.20 -9.11 -3.55
C LEU A 49 6.57 -9.48 -2.99
N LEU A 50 6.79 -10.76 -2.68
CA LEU A 50 8.10 -11.28 -2.29
C LEU A 50 9.10 -11.19 -3.44
N SER A 51 8.68 -11.58 -4.66
CA SER A 51 9.49 -11.47 -5.88
C SER A 51 9.87 -10.01 -6.20
N MET A 52 8.94 -9.07 -5.98
CA MET A 52 9.19 -7.63 -6.12
C MET A 52 9.93 -7.02 -4.93
N ARG A 53 10.30 -7.82 -3.93
CA ARG A 53 10.97 -7.40 -2.68
C ARG A 53 10.23 -6.28 -1.95
N VAL A 54 8.91 -6.31 -2.02
CA VAL A 54 8.03 -5.42 -1.24
C VAL A 54 7.95 -5.90 0.19
N ILE A 55 7.83 -7.21 0.35
CA ILE A 55 7.80 -7.93 1.63
C ILE A 55 9.06 -8.79 1.77
N ASN A 56 9.48 -9.05 3.00
CA ASN A 56 10.57 -9.97 3.32
C ASN A 56 10.05 -11.40 3.55
N ASP A 57 10.95 -12.38 3.56
CA ASP A 57 10.61 -13.77 3.85
C ASP A 57 9.94 -13.96 5.21
N GLU A 58 10.34 -13.19 6.22
CA GLU A 58 9.71 -13.18 7.55
C GLU A 58 8.25 -12.72 7.47
N GLU A 59 8.00 -11.57 6.85
CA GLU A 59 6.64 -11.02 6.67
C GLU A 59 5.78 -11.95 5.81
N TYR A 60 6.35 -12.53 4.75
CA TYR A 60 5.70 -13.54 3.92
C TYR A 60 5.27 -14.73 4.78
N GLN A 61 6.17 -15.25 5.60
CA GLN A 61 5.89 -16.43 6.40
C GLN A 61 4.85 -16.13 7.49
N ASP A 62 4.96 -14.99 8.17
CA ASP A 62 4.00 -14.51 9.18
C ASP A 62 2.59 -14.38 8.59
N ILE A 63 2.48 -13.75 7.43
CA ILE A 63 1.21 -13.62 6.71
C ILE A 63 0.74 -15.02 6.29
N LYS A 64 1.59 -15.85 5.71
CA LYS A 64 1.23 -17.21 5.27
C LYS A 64 0.76 -18.11 6.42
N THR A 65 1.24 -17.90 7.64
CA THR A 65 0.76 -18.62 8.84
C THR A 65 -0.66 -18.28 9.26
N GLU A 66 -1.26 -17.21 8.73
CA GLU A 66 -2.66 -16.88 9.04
C GLU A 66 -3.63 -17.95 8.54
N LYS A 67 -4.65 -18.22 9.37
CA LYS A 67 -5.59 -19.33 9.14
C LYS A 67 -6.51 -19.14 7.94
N THR A 68 -6.76 -17.91 7.53
CA THR A 68 -7.72 -17.61 6.46
C THR A 68 -7.17 -16.57 5.49
N PRO A 69 -7.49 -16.67 4.19
CA PRO A 69 -6.98 -15.74 3.18
C PRO A 69 -7.40 -14.30 3.46
N GLN A 70 -8.56 -14.08 4.11
CA GLN A 70 -9.00 -12.74 4.49
C GLN A 70 -8.05 -12.11 5.51
N LYS A 71 -7.64 -12.87 6.53
CA LYS A 71 -6.67 -12.40 7.52
C LYS A 71 -5.30 -12.17 6.90
N GLN A 72 -4.88 -13.04 5.99
CA GLN A 72 -3.65 -12.89 5.24
C GLN A 72 -3.61 -11.55 4.50
N MET A 73 -4.68 -11.26 3.74
CA MET A 73 -4.79 -10.02 2.96
C MET A 73 -4.77 -8.79 3.88
N ARG A 74 -5.49 -8.86 5.01
CA ARG A 74 -5.51 -7.79 6.00
C ARG A 74 -4.13 -7.54 6.62
N ALA A 75 -3.44 -8.60 7.04
CA ALA A 75 -2.11 -8.50 7.64
C ALA A 75 -1.10 -7.91 6.64
N LEU A 76 -1.17 -8.33 5.38
CA LEU A 76 -0.36 -7.76 4.31
C LEU A 76 -0.61 -6.26 4.10
N LEU A 77 -1.88 -5.87 4.01
CA LEU A 77 -2.30 -4.49 3.81
C LEU A 77 -1.90 -3.59 4.99
N MET A 78 -2.11 -4.06 6.22
CA MET A 78 -1.84 -3.28 7.43
C MET A 78 -0.38 -3.33 7.90
N GLY A 79 0.39 -4.33 7.49
CA GLY A 79 1.80 -4.49 7.83
C GLY A 79 2.72 -3.90 6.75
N PRO A 80 3.29 -4.75 5.87
CA PRO A 80 4.32 -4.31 4.92
C PRO A 80 3.85 -3.22 3.96
N ILE A 81 2.61 -3.32 3.46
CA ILE A 81 2.09 -2.38 2.47
C ILE A 81 1.86 -1.00 3.09
N ARG A 82 1.36 -0.95 4.33
CA ARG A 82 1.22 0.31 5.09
C ARG A 82 2.58 0.90 5.45
N SER A 83 3.54 0.07 5.84
CA SER A 83 4.91 0.49 6.17
C SER A 83 5.63 1.11 4.96
N ARG A 84 5.44 0.52 3.77
CA ARG A 84 5.95 1.03 2.48
C ARG A 84 5.22 2.29 1.97
N GLY A 85 4.09 2.66 2.59
CA GLY A 85 3.27 3.80 2.18
C GLY A 85 2.63 3.63 0.80
N ASP A 86 2.50 4.73 0.06
CA ASP A 86 1.75 4.76 -1.21
C ASP A 86 2.39 3.90 -2.31
N GLN A 87 3.71 3.75 -2.31
CA GLN A 87 4.41 2.92 -3.28
C GLN A 87 4.08 1.44 -3.09
N GLY A 88 3.97 0.97 -1.85
CA GLY A 88 3.54 -0.39 -1.53
C GLY A 88 2.13 -0.67 -2.02
N LYS A 89 1.21 0.26 -1.77
CA LYS A 89 -0.19 0.13 -2.21
C LYS A 89 -0.31 0.15 -3.73
N GLN A 90 0.49 0.96 -4.43
CA GLN A 90 0.51 0.97 -5.89
C GLN A 90 1.03 -0.35 -6.48
N LEU A 91 2.06 -0.95 -5.89
CA LEU A 91 2.52 -2.28 -6.31
C LEU A 91 1.48 -3.35 -6.02
N LEU A 92 0.81 -3.28 -4.88
CA LEU A 92 -0.28 -4.18 -4.55
C LEU A 92 -1.41 -4.06 -5.57
N TYR A 93 -1.82 -2.84 -5.92
CA TYR A 93 -2.81 -2.57 -6.96
C TYR A 93 -2.41 -3.21 -8.30
N ALA A 94 -1.17 -3.01 -8.75
CA ALA A 94 -0.66 -3.62 -9.98
C ALA A 94 -0.66 -5.16 -9.92
N THR A 95 -0.29 -5.72 -8.76
CA THR A 95 -0.28 -7.18 -8.51
C THR A 95 -1.68 -7.75 -8.57
N LEU A 96 -2.64 -7.12 -7.88
CA LEU A 96 -4.05 -7.49 -7.89
C LEU A 96 -4.62 -7.41 -9.30
N LYS A 97 -4.27 -6.38 -10.07
CA LYS A 97 -4.71 -6.26 -11.47
C LYS A 97 -4.22 -7.43 -12.33
N ALA A 98 -3.00 -7.90 -12.08
CA ALA A 98 -2.38 -8.99 -12.83
C ALA A 98 -2.86 -10.37 -12.37
N GLN A 99 -3.08 -10.59 -11.08
CA GLN A 99 -3.46 -11.89 -10.51
C GLN A 99 -4.97 -12.08 -10.41
N GLN A 100 -5.70 -11.01 -10.13
CA GLN A 100 -7.14 -11.01 -9.89
C GLN A 100 -7.84 -9.88 -10.68
N PRO A 101 -7.75 -9.90 -12.02
CA PRO A 101 -8.37 -8.86 -12.86
C PRO A 101 -9.88 -8.77 -12.65
N LEU A 102 -10.57 -9.92 -12.50
CA LEU A 102 -12.01 -9.98 -12.23
C LEU A 102 -12.40 -9.26 -10.94
N MET A 103 -11.56 -9.35 -9.92
CA MET A 103 -11.80 -8.71 -8.64
C MET A 103 -11.60 -7.20 -8.74
N MET A 104 -10.60 -6.76 -9.50
CA MET A 104 -10.36 -5.33 -9.75
C MET A 104 -11.45 -4.71 -10.64
N GLU A 105 -11.97 -5.46 -11.59
CA GLU A 105 -13.08 -5.03 -12.45
C GLU A 105 -14.35 -4.80 -11.62
N ASP A 106 -14.68 -5.74 -10.73
CA ASP A 106 -15.81 -5.63 -9.81
C ASP A 106 -15.67 -4.48 -8.81
N LEU A 107 -14.45 -4.19 -8.36
CA LEU A 107 -14.16 -3.05 -7.47
C LEU A 107 -14.14 -1.70 -8.19
N SER A 108 -13.99 -1.70 -9.52
CA SER A 108 -13.96 -0.48 -10.35
C SER A 108 -15.33 -0.09 -10.93
N ALA A 109 -16.34 -0.95 -10.75
CA ALA A 109 -17.71 -0.79 -11.25
C ALA A 109 -18.61 -0.05 -10.23
#